data_AF-A0A5B7BEH3-F1
#
_entry.id   AF-A0A5B7BEH3-F1
#
_cell.length_a   1.000
_cell.length_b   1.000
_cell.length_c   1.000
_cell.angle_alpha   90.00
_cell.angle_beta   90.00
_cell.angle_gamma   90.00
#
_symmetry.space_group_name_H-M   'P 1'
#
loop_
_entity.id
_entity.type
_entity.pdbx_description
1 polymer ?
#
loop_
_entity_poly.entity_id
_entity_poly.type
_entity_poly.pdbx_seq_one_letter_code
_entity_poly.pdbx_strand_id
1 'polypeptide(L)'
;MGDTRGEDDFRGVGVGDGGVASTSSATPIDSSNIGFQILKKHGWKEGTGLGISEQGRLEPVQAYLKKNKRGLGADKVKTAPKCSENIKKPPTDGKTDELPSRNKAKNISKRMKKMQEFEKQLQEKEFERAFFREFWPDNV
;
A
#
# COMPACT_ATOMS: atom_id res chain seq x y z
N MET A 1 27.12 47.65 -17.35
CA MET A 1 27.25 47.04 -16.00
C MET A 1 25.85 46.67 -15.54
N GLY A 2 25.52 45.39 -15.60
CA GLY A 2 24.25 44.84 -15.13
C GLY A 2 24.52 43.42 -14.66
N ASP A 3 24.59 43.24 -13.34
CA ASP A 3 24.77 41.97 -12.66
C ASP A 3 23.53 41.08 -12.83
N THR A 4 23.70 39.90 -13.42
CA THR A 4 22.68 38.83 -13.41
C THR A 4 23.01 37.85 -12.29
N ARG A 5 22.21 37.91 -11.22
CA ARG A 5 22.16 36.90 -10.14
C ARG A 5 21.87 35.52 -10.75
N GLY A 6 22.75 34.55 -10.50
CA GLY A 6 22.50 33.14 -10.78
C GLY A 6 21.48 32.58 -9.78
N GLU A 7 20.40 32.02 -10.30
CA GLU A 7 19.47 31.19 -9.53
C GLU A 7 19.94 29.74 -9.62
N ASP A 8 20.38 29.20 -8.49
CA ASP A 8 20.72 27.79 -8.30
C ASP A 8 19.45 26.92 -8.28
N ASP A 9 19.09 26.35 -9.43
CA ASP A 9 18.03 25.34 -9.52
C ASP A 9 18.56 23.95 -9.16
N PHE A 10 18.51 23.63 -7.87
CA PHE A 10 18.72 22.28 -7.32
C PHE A 10 17.59 21.36 -7.82
N ARG A 11 17.79 20.72 -8.98
CA ARG A 11 16.86 19.71 -9.51
C ARG A 11 16.86 18.50 -8.59
N GLY A 12 15.83 18.44 -7.74
CA GLY A 12 15.55 17.33 -6.86
C GLY A 12 15.50 16.00 -7.62
N VAL A 13 16.32 15.06 -7.16
CA VAL A 13 16.28 13.66 -7.59
C VAL A 13 14.94 13.08 -7.15
N GLY A 14 14.03 12.92 -8.12
CA GLY A 14 12.77 12.23 -7.92
C GLY A 14 13.05 10.79 -7.51
N VAL A 15 12.60 10.42 -6.31
CA VAL A 15 12.56 9.03 -5.84
C VAL A 15 11.56 8.30 -6.74
N GLY A 16 12.08 7.61 -7.75
CA GLY A 16 11.30 6.74 -8.62
C GLY A 16 10.71 5.60 -7.80
N ASP A 17 9.39 5.47 -7.83
CA ASP A 17 8.64 4.34 -7.31
C ASP A 17 9.21 3.05 -7.94
N GLY A 18 9.88 2.24 -7.11
CA GLY A 18 10.54 1.01 -7.50
C GLY A 18 9.52 -0.05 -7.89
N GLY A 19 9.04 0.02 -9.13
CA GLY A 19 8.34 -1.08 -9.79
C GLY A 19 9.25 -2.31 -9.81
N VAL A 20 8.95 -3.28 -8.95
CA VAL A 20 9.62 -4.58 -8.90
C VAL A 20 9.67 -5.18 -10.31
N ALA A 21 10.88 -5.22 -10.88
CA ALA A 21 11.14 -5.77 -12.19
C ALA A 21 10.69 -7.23 -12.22
N SER A 22 9.59 -7.50 -12.91
CA SER A 22 9.27 -8.85 -13.36
C SER A 22 10.33 -9.23 -14.37
N THR A 23 11.21 -10.16 -14.00
CA THR A 23 12.16 -10.79 -14.91
C THR A 23 11.37 -11.37 -16.08
N SER A 24 11.54 -10.77 -17.25
CA SER A 24 10.86 -11.17 -18.48
C SER A 24 11.18 -12.63 -18.78
N SER A 25 10.16 -13.48 -18.85
CA SER A 25 10.28 -14.90 -19.16
C SER A 25 10.87 -15.18 -20.56
N ALA A 26 10.97 -14.16 -21.42
CA ALA A 26 11.35 -14.34 -22.82
C ALA A 26 12.86 -14.56 -23.08
N THR A 27 13.74 -14.27 -22.11
CA THR A 27 15.19 -14.37 -22.33
C THR A 27 15.78 -15.60 -21.64
N PRO A 28 16.47 -16.50 -22.37
CA PRO A 28 17.15 -17.64 -21.76
C PRO A 28 18.26 -17.16 -20.81
N ILE A 29 18.62 -18.01 -19.85
CA ILE A 29 19.73 -17.73 -18.92
C ILE A 29 21.04 -17.66 -19.73
N ASP A 30 21.82 -16.61 -19.49
CA ASP A 30 23.12 -16.43 -20.13
C ASP A 30 24.17 -17.44 -19.63
N SER A 31 25.11 -17.77 -20.51
CA SER A 31 26.21 -18.70 -20.25
C SER A 31 27.19 -18.24 -19.16
N SER A 32 27.29 -16.92 -18.94
CA SER A 32 28.08 -16.36 -17.84
C SER A 32 27.48 -16.66 -16.46
N ASN A 33 26.19 -17.01 -16.39
CA ASN A 33 25.52 -17.31 -15.14
C ASN A 33 26.02 -18.62 -14.53
N ILE A 34 26.38 -18.58 -13.25
CA ILE A 34 26.92 -19.74 -12.52
C ILE A 34 25.91 -20.90 -12.52
N GLY A 35 24.62 -20.63 -12.39
CA GLY A 35 23.56 -21.63 -12.44
C GLY A 35 23.49 -22.36 -13.78
N PHE A 36 23.66 -21.64 -14.89
CA PHE A 36 23.73 -22.24 -16.22
C PHE A 36 24.90 -23.21 -16.35
N GLN A 37 26.08 -22.83 -15.85
CA GLN A 37 27.27 -23.68 -15.88
C GLN A 37 27.08 -24.95 -15.04
N ILE A 38 26.45 -24.82 -13.87
CA ILE A 38 26.15 -25.97 -13.00
C ILE A 38 25.19 -26.93 -13.70
N LEU A 39 24.12 -26.41 -14.31
CA LEU A 39 23.14 -27.23 -15.05
C LEU A 39 23.82 -27.97 -16.20
N LYS A 40 24.59 -27.26 -17.04
CA LYS A 40 25.36 -27.87 -18.15
C LYS A 40 26.31 -28.96 -17.65
N LYS A 41 27.03 -28.73 -16.54
CA LYS A 41 27.94 -29.72 -15.92
C LYS A 41 27.22 -30.99 -15.49
N HIS A 42 25.97 -30.90 -15.07
CA HIS A 42 25.14 -32.05 -14.67
C HIS A 42 24.37 -32.66 -15.85
N GLY A 43 24.72 -32.32 -17.09
CA GLY A 43 24.15 -32.92 -18.29
C GLY A 43 22.86 -32.27 -18.78
N TRP A 44 22.44 -31.14 -18.20
CA TRP A 44 21.32 -30.38 -18.74
C TRP A 44 21.72 -29.65 -20.04
N LYS A 45 20.82 -29.68 -21.02
CA LYS A 45 21.00 -29.02 -22.32
C LYS A 45 20.12 -27.79 -22.40
N GLU A 46 20.65 -26.73 -22.99
CA GLU A 46 19.89 -25.50 -23.22
C GLU A 46 18.68 -25.76 -24.12
N GLY A 47 17.59 -25.04 -23.89
CA GLY A 47 16.34 -25.22 -24.64
C GLY A 47 15.57 -26.51 -24.32
N THR A 48 16.06 -27.32 -23.37
CA THR A 48 15.47 -28.61 -23.01
C THR A 48 14.86 -28.57 -21.60
N GLY A 49 13.72 -29.24 -21.41
CA GLY A 49 13.06 -29.33 -20.12
C GLY A 49 13.85 -30.17 -19.12
N LEU A 50 13.65 -29.95 -17.82
CA LEU A 50 14.28 -30.76 -16.78
C LEU A 50 13.56 -32.11 -16.60
N GLY A 51 14.30 -33.16 -16.25
CA GLY A 51 13.76 -34.49 -15.96
C GLY A 51 14.22 -35.57 -16.94
N ILE A 52 13.90 -36.83 -16.64
CA ILE A 52 14.38 -38.03 -17.38
C ILE A 52 13.94 -38.00 -18.85
N SER A 53 12.72 -37.53 -19.10
CA SER A 53 12.13 -37.41 -20.43
C SER A 53 11.97 -35.96 -20.86
N GLU A 54 12.78 -35.06 -20.29
CA GLU A 54 12.77 -33.62 -20.61
C GLU A 54 11.38 -32.97 -20.37
N GLN A 55 10.59 -33.56 -19.47
CA GLN A 55 9.16 -33.25 -19.28
C GLN A 55 8.91 -31.93 -18.52
N GLY A 56 9.96 -31.34 -17.95
CA GLY A 56 9.89 -30.08 -17.21
C GLY A 56 9.52 -28.91 -18.12
N ARG A 57 8.82 -27.93 -17.57
CA ARG A 57 8.48 -26.70 -18.29
C ARG A 57 9.76 -25.93 -18.66
N LEU A 58 9.82 -25.46 -19.91
CA LEU A 58 10.89 -24.56 -20.38
C LEU A 58 10.74 -23.16 -19.79
N GLU A 59 9.50 -22.70 -19.69
CA GLU A 59 9.15 -21.35 -19.27
C GLU A 59 8.76 -21.31 -17.79
N PRO A 60 9.21 -20.27 -17.04
CA PRO A 60 8.83 -20.09 -15.66
C PRO A 60 7.32 -19.87 -15.53
N VAL A 61 6.77 -20.29 -14.39
CA VAL A 61 5.34 -20.10 -14.11
C VAL A 61 5.09 -18.63 -13.80
N GLN A 62 4.12 -18.03 -14.51
CA GLN A 62 3.71 -16.66 -14.24
C GLN A 62 3.02 -16.55 -12.88
N ALA A 63 3.56 -15.70 -12.02
CA ALA A 63 2.95 -15.36 -10.74
C ALA A 63 2.20 -14.03 -10.85
N TYR A 64 0.96 -14.00 -10.34
CA TYR A 64 0.16 -12.78 -10.29
C TYR A 64 0.19 -12.19 -8.88
N LEU A 65 0.72 -10.98 -8.75
CA LEU A 65 0.71 -10.26 -7.49
C LEU A 65 -0.67 -9.66 -7.22
N LYS A 66 -1.32 -10.12 -6.15
CA LYS A 66 -2.61 -9.62 -5.72
C LYS A 66 -2.46 -8.26 -5.03
N LYS A 67 -2.99 -7.22 -5.68
CA LYS A 67 -2.90 -5.82 -5.18
C LYS A 67 -3.87 -5.50 -4.03
N ASN A 68 -4.90 -6.32 -3.81
CA ASN A 68 -5.94 -6.06 -2.82
C ASN A 68 -5.88 -7.02 -1.62
N LYS A 69 -6.33 -6.55 -0.46
CA LYS A 69 -6.40 -7.35 0.79
C LYS A 69 -7.72 -8.12 0.98
N ARG A 70 -8.61 -8.12 -0.03
CA ARG A 70 -9.92 -8.81 0.07
C ARG A 70 -9.72 -10.33 -0.02
N GLY A 71 -10.66 -11.11 0.50
CA GLY A 71 -10.64 -12.57 0.38
C GLY A 71 -10.60 -13.07 -1.08
N LEU A 72 -10.15 -14.31 -1.27
CA LEU A 72 -10.37 -15.01 -2.55
C LEU A 72 -11.88 -15.21 -2.75
N GLY A 73 -12.36 -15.12 -3.99
CA GLY A 73 -13.80 -15.21 -4.29
C GLY A 73 -14.63 -13.96 -3.97
N ALA A 74 -14.04 -12.90 -3.39
CA ALA A 74 -14.77 -11.66 -3.14
C ALA A 74 -15.07 -10.92 -4.45
N ASP A 75 -16.35 -10.70 -4.76
CA ASP A 75 -16.81 -10.13 -6.04
C ASP A 75 -16.03 -8.89 -6.43
N LYS A 76 -15.47 -8.91 -7.64
CA LYS A 76 -14.75 -7.77 -8.21
C LYS A 76 -15.77 -6.64 -8.34
N VAL A 77 -15.64 -5.57 -7.55
CA VAL A 77 -16.37 -4.34 -7.86
C VAL A 77 -15.81 -3.87 -9.20
N LYS A 78 -16.65 -3.79 -10.23
CA LYS A 78 -16.30 -3.30 -11.55
C LYS A 78 -15.80 -1.87 -11.41
N THR A 79 -14.48 -1.68 -11.29
CA THR A 79 -13.90 -0.35 -11.38
C THR A 79 -13.95 0.04 -12.85
N ALA A 80 -14.87 0.93 -13.20
CA ALA A 80 -14.94 1.54 -14.52
C ALA A 80 -13.58 2.16 -14.89
N PRO A 81 -13.18 2.12 -16.18
CA PRO A 81 -11.93 2.71 -16.63
C PRO A 81 -11.96 4.22 -16.40
N LYS A 82 -10.99 4.76 -15.65
CA LYS A 82 -10.74 6.20 -15.63
C LYS A 82 -10.03 6.58 -16.92
N CYS A 83 -10.77 7.22 -17.81
CA CYS A 83 -10.30 7.84 -19.04
C CYS A 83 -9.21 8.87 -18.71
N SER A 84 -8.10 8.80 -19.43
CA SER A 84 -7.05 9.82 -19.45
C SER A 84 -7.43 10.92 -20.43
N GLU A 85 -7.58 12.17 -20.01
CA GLU A 85 -7.36 13.30 -20.93
C GLU A 85 -7.09 14.60 -20.17
N ASN A 86 -5.99 15.25 -20.56
CA ASN A 86 -5.58 16.58 -20.12
C ASN A 86 -6.29 17.61 -21.01
N ILE A 87 -7.14 18.47 -20.46
CA ILE A 87 -7.51 19.76 -21.08
C ILE A 87 -7.45 20.86 -20.01
N LYS A 88 -6.79 21.97 -20.34
CA LYS A 88 -6.51 23.12 -19.48
C LYS A 88 -7.59 24.23 -19.64
N LYS A 89 -8.30 24.57 -18.53
CA LYS A 89 -8.82 25.90 -18.00
C LYS A 89 -9.72 26.81 -18.90
N PRO A 90 -10.46 27.89 -18.44
CA PRO A 90 -10.55 28.60 -17.14
C PRO A 90 -12.04 29.03 -16.73
N PRO A 91 -12.32 30.12 -15.97
CA PRO A 91 -12.82 30.16 -14.58
C PRO A 91 -14.29 30.61 -14.40
N THR A 92 -15.00 30.15 -13.37
CA THR A 92 -16.17 30.87 -12.82
C THR A 92 -16.43 30.48 -11.36
N ASP A 93 -16.54 31.50 -10.52
CA ASP A 93 -16.84 31.47 -9.09
C ASP A 93 -18.24 30.92 -8.80
N GLY A 94 -18.39 30.09 -7.76
CA GLY A 94 -19.70 29.55 -7.36
C GLY A 94 -19.61 28.57 -6.20
N LYS A 95 -20.04 29.03 -5.02
CA LYS A 95 -20.07 28.36 -3.72
C LYS A 95 -21.07 27.20 -3.69
N THR A 96 -20.68 25.96 -3.34
CA THR A 96 -21.60 24.93 -2.80
C THR A 96 -20.86 23.81 -2.04
N ASP A 97 -21.09 23.77 -0.73
CA ASP A 97 -21.15 22.64 0.22
C ASP A 97 -20.15 21.47 0.14
N GLU A 98 -19.28 21.39 1.16
CA GLU A 98 -18.29 20.34 1.34
C GLU A 98 -18.85 19.11 2.07
N LEU A 99 -18.87 17.97 1.39
CA LEU A 99 -19.06 16.64 2.00
C LEU A 99 -17.71 16.11 2.51
N PRO A 100 -17.55 15.81 3.81
CA PRO A 100 -16.29 15.33 4.34
C PRO A 100 -16.01 13.89 3.92
N SER A 101 -14.85 13.69 3.30
CA SER A 101 -14.25 12.39 2.98
C SER A 101 -14.40 11.40 4.14
N ARG A 102 -15.09 10.29 3.85
CA ARG A 102 -15.43 9.14 4.73
C ARG A 102 -14.28 8.61 5.62
N ASN A 103 -13.04 8.93 5.31
CA ASN A 103 -11.86 8.52 6.08
C ASN A 103 -11.58 9.44 7.29
N LYS A 104 -11.84 10.76 7.19
CA LYS A 104 -11.70 11.67 8.35
C LYS A 104 -12.79 11.42 9.39
N ALA A 105 -14.02 11.15 8.96
CA ALA A 105 -15.16 10.86 9.85
C ALA A 105 -14.89 9.66 10.77
N LYS A 106 -14.22 8.61 10.26
CA LYS A 106 -13.83 7.43 11.06
C LYS A 106 -12.76 7.75 12.10
N ASN A 107 -11.81 8.64 11.79
CA ASN A 107 -10.77 9.03 12.75
C ASN A 107 -11.31 10.00 13.81
N ILE A 108 -12.23 10.89 13.44
CA ILE A 108 -12.97 11.75 14.37
C ILE A 108 -13.80 10.87 15.33
N SER A 109 -14.51 9.87 14.81
CA SER A 109 -15.26 8.89 15.61
C SER A 109 -14.39 8.10 16.59
N LYS A 110 -13.18 7.67 16.20
CA LYS A 110 -12.24 7.00 17.12
C LYS A 110 -11.83 7.91 18.28
N ARG A 111 -11.55 9.19 18.01
CA ARG A 111 -11.18 10.18 19.03
C ARG A 111 -12.36 10.47 19.97
N MET A 112 -13.56 10.60 19.42
CA MET A 112 -14.79 10.82 20.19
C MET A 112 -15.15 9.61 21.06
N LYS A 113 -14.98 8.38 20.54
CA LYS A 113 -15.17 7.15 21.31
C LYS A 113 -14.17 7.06 22.48
N LYS A 114 -12.90 7.39 22.24
CA LYS A 114 -11.88 7.41 23.31
C LYS A 114 -12.18 8.47 24.37
N MET A 115 -12.75 9.62 23.98
CA MET A 115 -13.18 10.66 24.91
C MET A 115 -14.35 10.21 25.79
N GLN A 116 -15.40 9.60 25.21
CA GLN A 116 -16.54 9.06 25.96
C GLN A 116 -16.13 7.96 26.95
N GLU A 117 -15.18 7.10 26.57
CA GLU A 117 -14.64 6.07 27.46
C GLU A 117 -13.95 6.67 28.68
N PHE A 118 -13.13 7.70 28.47
CA PHE A 118 -12.45 8.40 29.57
C PHE A 118 -13.45 9.10 30.50
N GLU A 119 -14.48 9.73 29.94
CA GLU A 119 -15.55 10.36 30.72
C GLU A 119 -16.34 9.33 31.53
N LYS A 120 -16.70 8.18 30.94
CA LYS A 120 -17.35 7.07 31.63
C LYS A 120 -16.48 6.51 32.75
N GLN A 121 -15.18 6.33 32.53
CA GLN A 121 -14.25 5.91 33.58
C GLN A 121 -14.14 6.94 34.72
N LEU A 122 -14.21 8.23 34.40
CA LEU A 122 -14.22 9.28 35.41
C LEU A 122 -15.53 9.26 36.21
N GLN A 123 -16.67 9.06 35.53
CA GLN A 123 -17.97 8.90 36.18
C GLN A 123 -18.04 7.65 37.04
N GLU A 124 -17.49 6.51 36.60
CA GLU A 124 -17.44 5.29 37.40
C GLU A 124 -16.53 5.45 38.61
N LYS A 125 -15.37 6.10 38.47
CA LYS A 125 -14.50 6.42 39.61
C LYS A 125 -15.15 7.39 40.59
N GLU A 126 -15.85 8.40 40.10
CA GLU A 126 -16.55 9.35 40.97
C GLU A 126 -17.78 8.69 41.60
N PHE A 127 -18.48 7.81 40.87
CA PHE A 127 -19.57 7.00 41.38
C PHE A 127 -19.08 6.04 42.46
N GLU A 128 -17.99 5.29 42.24
CA GLU A 128 -17.37 4.45 43.26
C GLU A 128 -16.96 5.28 44.47
N ARG A 129 -16.29 6.42 44.27
CA ARG A 129 -15.86 7.28 45.37
C ARG A 129 -17.05 7.85 46.16
N ALA A 130 -18.12 8.26 45.48
CA ALA A 130 -19.35 8.73 46.11
C ALA A 130 -20.11 7.58 46.80
N PHE A 131 -20.19 6.42 46.16
CA PHE A 131 -20.85 5.21 46.65
C PHE A 131 -20.15 4.67 47.90
N PHE A 132 -18.81 4.61 47.92
CA PHE A 132 -18.05 4.23 49.10
C PHE A 132 -18.19 5.24 50.23
N ARG A 133 -18.18 6.55 49.92
CA ARG A 133 -18.43 7.61 50.93
C ARG A 133 -19.83 7.50 51.55
N GLU A 134 -20.83 7.10 50.77
CA GLU A 134 -22.23 7.07 51.19
C GLU A 134 -22.64 5.74 51.84
N PHE A 135 -22.02 4.63 51.44
CA PHE A 135 -22.42 3.29 51.88
C PHE A 135 -21.41 2.60 52.83
N TRP A 136 -20.17 3.10 52.94
CA TRP A 136 -19.12 2.57 53.83
C TRP A 136 -18.24 3.70 54.43
N PRO A 137 -18.74 4.46 55.42
CA PRO A 137 -18.09 5.67 55.94
C PRO A 137 -16.78 5.46 56.73
N ASP A 138 -16.45 4.23 57.17
CA ASP A 138 -15.37 3.96 58.14
C ASP A 138 -14.03 3.47 57.54
N ASN A 139 -13.82 3.57 56.22
CA ASN A 139 -12.58 3.08 55.56
C ASN A 139 -11.82 4.14 54.73
N VAL A 140 -11.89 5.41 55.14
CA VAL A 140 -10.92 6.46 54.76
C VAL A 140 -10.08 6.81 55.96
#